data_AF-A0A5C7AJS1-F1
#
_entry.id   AF-A0A5C7AJS1-F1
#
_cell.length_a   1.000
_cell.length_b   1.000
_cell.length_c   1.000
_cell.angle_alpha   90.00
_cell.angle_beta   90.00
_cell.angle_gamma   90.00
#
_symmetry.space_group_name_H-M   'P 1'
#
loop_
_entity.id
_entity.type
_entity.pdbx_description
1 polymer ?
#
loop_
_entity_poly.entity_id
_entity_poly.type
_entity_poly.pdbx_seq_one_letter_code
_entity_poly.pdbx_strand_id
1 'polypeptide(L)'
;MITLIHNKLQHQDYLARIDEIFDAEQGTHDGDELELLVTLVRLYEQENFHLPALDPIEAIKIRLVGLGLKNKDLEPIMGDPGNISKILKGKRSLTVDMIRGLSEMLGLPVEVLVGKRKSKLV
;
A
#
# COMPACT_ATOMS: atom_id res chain seq x y z
N MET A 1 -3.29 -18.46 -26.37
CA MET A 1 -1.93 -18.82 -25.89
C MET A 1 -1.55 -17.76 -24.86
N ILE A 2 -1.17 -18.19 -23.66
CA ILE A 2 -0.77 -17.28 -22.57
C ILE A 2 0.64 -16.76 -22.86
N THR A 3 0.87 -15.47 -22.68
CA THR A 3 2.14 -14.78 -22.94
C THR A 3 2.47 -13.82 -21.81
N LEU A 4 3.66 -13.23 -21.84
CA LEU A 4 3.99 -12.14 -20.92
C LEU A 4 3.04 -10.95 -21.13
N ILE A 5 2.75 -10.24 -20.04
CA ILE A 5 1.90 -9.06 -20.05
C ILE A 5 2.75 -7.86 -20.47
N HIS A 6 2.40 -7.23 -21.58
CA HIS A 6 3.14 -6.08 -22.11
C HIS A 6 2.37 -4.76 -21.99
N ASN A 7 1.07 -4.82 -21.67
CA ASN A 7 0.21 -3.64 -21.59
C ASN A 7 -0.97 -3.87 -20.63
N LYS A 8 -1.68 -2.77 -20.34
CA LYS A 8 -2.81 -2.76 -19.40
C LYS A 8 -4.02 -3.57 -19.87
N LEU A 9 -4.24 -3.70 -21.18
CA LEU A 9 -5.38 -4.44 -21.70
C LEU A 9 -5.19 -5.94 -21.43
N GLN A 10 -4.01 -6.48 -21.74
CA GLN A 10 -3.65 -7.86 -21.42
C GLN A 10 -3.70 -8.15 -19.91
N HIS A 11 -3.25 -7.19 -19.09
CA HIS A 11 -3.36 -7.30 -17.64
C HIS A 11 -4.82 -7.44 -17.19
N GLN A 12 -5.72 -6.62 -17.73
CA GLN A 12 -7.15 -6.69 -17.43
C GLN A 12 -7.79 -7.97 -17.93
N ASP A 13 -7.44 -8.44 -19.13
CA ASP A 13 -7.93 -9.71 -19.66
C ASP A 13 -7.52 -10.89 -18.77
N TYR A 14 -6.29 -10.86 -18.24
CA TYR A 14 -5.79 -11.93 -17.36
C TYR A 14 -6.43 -11.87 -15.98
N LEU A 15 -6.68 -10.67 -15.44
CA LEU A 15 -7.45 -10.52 -14.20
C LEU A 15 -8.88 -11.05 -14.35
N ALA A 16 -9.57 -10.72 -15.44
CA ALA A 16 -10.91 -11.23 -15.72
C ALA A 16 -10.92 -12.76 -15.83
N ARG A 17 -9.91 -13.34 -16.50
CA ARG A 17 -9.78 -14.80 -16.60
C ARG A 17 -9.51 -15.45 -15.24
N ILE A 18 -8.66 -14.85 -14.40
CA ILE A 18 -8.43 -15.32 -13.02
C ILE A 18 -9.73 -15.34 -12.23
N ASP A 19 -10.56 -14.29 -12.34
CA ASP A 19 -11.86 -14.23 -11.65
C ASP A 19 -12.81 -15.35 -12.10
N GLU A 20 -12.79 -15.73 -13.39
CA GLU A 20 -13.60 -16.84 -13.93
C GLU A 20 -13.19 -18.21 -13.39
N ILE A 21 -11.89 -18.44 -13.18
CA ILE A 21 -11.32 -19.74 -12.80
C ILE A 21 -10.80 -19.77 -11.35
N PHE A 22 -11.18 -18.79 -10.53
CA PHE A 22 -10.63 -18.57 -9.19
C PHE A 22 -10.76 -19.79 -8.26
N ASP A 23 -11.86 -20.53 -8.39
CA ASP A 23 -12.16 -21.73 -7.59
C ASP A 23 -11.64 -23.03 -8.21
N ALA A 24 -10.82 -22.97 -9.27
CA ALA A 24 -10.29 -24.17 -9.93
C ALA A 24 -9.39 -24.99 -9.00
N GLU A 25 -9.58 -26.31 -9.02
CA GLU A 25 -8.78 -27.24 -8.21
C GLU A 25 -7.35 -27.40 -8.77
N GLN A 26 -6.37 -27.56 -7.87
CA GLN A 26 -4.98 -27.80 -8.25
C GLN A 26 -4.82 -29.09 -9.07
N GLY A 27 -3.94 -29.05 -10.09
CA GLY A 27 -3.69 -30.18 -10.98
C GLY A 27 -4.79 -30.42 -12.02
N THR A 28 -5.81 -29.56 -12.06
CA THR A 28 -6.72 -29.45 -13.22
C THR A 28 -6.14 -28.48 -14.24
N HIS A 29 -6.60 -28.56 -15.49
CA HIS A 29 -6.19 -27.63 -16.54
C HIS A 29 -6.42 -26.15 -16.13
N ASP A 30 -7.57 -25.85 -15.54
CA ASP A 30 -7.90 -24.49 -15.11
C ASP A 30 -7.11 -24.08 -13.86
N GLY A 31 -6.75 -25.03 -12.99
CA GLY A 31 -5.86 -24.78 -11.85
C GLY A 31 -4.43 -24.43 -12.28
N ASP A 32 -3.88 -25.17 -13.27
CA ASP A 32 -2.57 -24.89 -13.85
C ASP A 32 -2.58 -23.54 -14.60
N GLU A 33 -3.68 -23.22 -15.29
CA GLU A 33 -3.90 -21.92 -15.93
C GLU A 33 -3.95 -20.79 -14.88
N LEU A 34 -4.70 -20.98 -13.78
CA LEU A 34 -4.81 -20.02 -12.68
C LEU A 34 -3.44 -19.70 -12.08
N GLU A 35 -2.65 -20.73 -11.75
CA GLU A 35 -1.31 -20.56 -11.18
C GLU A 35 -0.39 -19.74 -12.11
N LEU A 36 -0.43 -20.03 -13.42
CA LEU A 36 0.35 -19.31 -14.41
C LEU A 36 -0.09 -17.85 -14.52
N LEU A 37 -1.40 -17.59 -14.65
CA LEU A 37 -1.93 -16.23 -14.80
C LEU A 37 -1.65 -15.37 -13.56
N VAL A 38 -1.87 -15.90 -12.35
CA VAL A 38 -1.54 -15.20 -11.09
C VAL A 38 -0.05 -14.85 -11.02
N THR A 39 0.80 -15.78 -11.45
CA THR A 39 2.25 -15.55 -11.48
C THR A 39 2.63 -14.42 -12.45
N LEU A 40 2.05 -14.41 -13.65
CA LEU A 40 2.30 -13.39 -14.66
C LEU A 40 1.78 -12.02 -14.25
N VAL A 41 0.57 -11.95 -13.69
CA VAL A 41 -0.02 -10.72 -13.15
C VAL A 41 0.88 -10.17 -12.05
N ARG A 42 1.32 -11.00 -11.10
CA ARG A 42 2.21 -10.57 -10.02
C ARG A 42 3.53 -10.01 -10.55
N LEU A 43 4.17 -10.67 -11.51
CA LEU A 43 5.42 -10.19 -12.12
C LEU A 43 5.22 -8.84 -12.82
N TYR A 44 4.18 -8.71 -13.64
CA TYR A 44 3.85 -7.46 -14.32
C TYR A 44 3.57 -6.33 -13.34
N GLU A 45 2.77 -6.60 -12.30
CA GLU A 45 2.45 -5.63 -11.26
C GLU A 45 3.68 -5.21 -10.47
N GLN A 46 4.58 -6.12 -10.09
CA GLN A 46 5.82 -5.76 -9.40
C GLN A 46 6.68 -4.77 -10.21
N GLU A 47 6.73 -4.91 -11.53
CA GLU A 47 7.49 -4.02 -12.41
C GLU A 47 6.76 -2.70 -12.71
N ASN A 48 5.45 -2.76 -12.93
CA ASN A 48 4.67 -1.64 -13.50
C ASN A 48 3.82 -0.91 -12.45
N PHE A 49 3.36 -1.62 -11.44
CA PHE A 49 2.53 -1.14 -10.34
C PHE A 49 3.29 -1.29 -9.03
N HIS A 50 4.04 -0.25 -8.68
CA HIS A 50 4.42 -0.10 -7.28
C HIS A 50 3.11 -0.04 -6.50
N LEU A 51 2.86 -1.03 -5.61
CA LEU A 51 1.75 -1.03 -4.66
C LEU A 51 1.51 0.42 -4.24
N PRO A 52 0.25 0.92 -4.29
CA PRO A 52 -0.01 2.28 -3.84
C PRO A 52 0.52 2.35 -2.42
N ALA A 53 1.67 3.02 -2.25
CA ALA A 53 2.26 3.22 -0.94
C ALA A 53 1.16 3.91 -0.16
N LEU A 54 0.59 3.19 0.80
CA LEU A 54 -0.52 3.69 1.59
C LEU A 54 -0.12 5.08 2.06
N ASP A 55 -0.96 6.08 1.82
CA ASP A 55 -0.61 7.44 2.22
C ASP A 55 -0.19 7.38 3.70
N PRO A 56 1.00 7.89 4.07
CA PRO A 56 1.52 7.75 5.42
C PRO A 56 0.53 8.15 6.50
N ILE A 57 -0.30 9.17 6.22
CA ILE A 57 -1.32 9.65 7.14
C ILE A 57 -2.46 8.65 7.29
N GLU A 58 -2.85 8.00 6.20
CA GLU A 58 -3.88 6.98 6.24
C GLU A 58 -3.41 5.73 6.98
N ALA A 59 -2.16 5.32 6.78
CA ALA A 59 -1.52 4.25 7.56
C ALA A 59 -1.55 4.54 9.06
N ILE A 60 -1.21 5.78 9.47
CA ILE A 60 -1.27 6.22 10.86
C ILE A 60 -2.70 6.12 11.41
N LYS A 61 -3.69 6.64 10.68
CA LYS A 61 -5.10 6.65 11.14
C LYS A 61 -5.65 5.24 11.33
N ILE A 62 -5.44 4.36 10.35
CA ILE A 62 -5.87 2.96 10.44
C ILE A 62 -5.22 2.29 11.64
N ARG A 63 -3.92 2.55 11.87
CA ARG A 63 -3.20 1.95 12.98
C ARG A 63 -3.66 2.47 14.34
N LEU A 64 -3.98 3.76 14.46
CA LEU A 64 -4.58 4.32 15.68
C LEU A 64 -5.91 3.61 16.02
N VAL A 65 -6.79 3.45 15.02
CA VAL A 65 -8.06 2.73 15.21
C VAL A 65 -7.81 1.30 15.66
N GLY A 66 -6.89 0.59 15.00
CA GLY A 66 -6.55 -0.80 15.35
C GLY A 66 -5.95 -0.96 16.75
N LEU A 67 -5.33 0.08 17.31
CA LEU A 67 -4.76 0.09 18.67
C LEU A 67 -5.69 0.74 19.70
N GLY A 68 -6.87 1.23 19.30
CA GLY A 68 -7.78 1.97 20.19
C GLY A 68 -7.26 3.34 20.64
N LEU A 69 -6.29 3.90 19.91
CA LEU A 69 -5.65 5.18 20.21
C LEU A 69 -6.40 6.34 19.52
N LYS A 70 -6.28 7.53 20.10
CA LYS A 70 -6.85 8.78 19.59
C LYS A 70 -5.73 9.69 19.10
N ASN A 71 -6.08 10.69 18.28
CA ASN A 71 -5.10 11.66 17.76
C ASN A 71 -4.28 12.36 18.87
N LYS A 72 -4.87 12.62 20.03
CA LYS A 72 -4.18 13.21 21.19
C LYS A 72 -3.04 12.33 21.73
N ASP A 73 -3.11 11.02 21.50
CA ASP A 73 -2.08 10.10 21.97
C ASP A 73 -0.82 10.18 21.09
N LEU A 74 -0.86 10.94 19.98
CA LEU A 74 0.32 11.30 19.19
C LEU A 74 1.13 12.47 19.75
N GLU A 75 0.64 13.17 20.80
CA GLU A 75 1.31 14.33 21.40
C GLU A 75 2.79 14.11 21.77
N PRO A 76 3.20 12.94 22.31
CA PRO A 76 4.61 12.68 22.61
C PRO A 76 5.54 12.74 21.38
N ILE A 77 5.02 12.45 20.19
CA ILE A 77 5.80 12.40 18.95
C ILE A 77 5.61 13.68 18.12
N MET A 78 4.40 14.23 18.10
CA MET A 78 4.02 15.32 17.22
C MET A 78 3.89 16.68 17.93
N GLY A 79 3.97 16.74 19.25
CA GLY A 79 3.76 17.96 20.02
C GLY A 79 2.28 18.32 20.12
N ASP A 80 1.95 19.60 19.97
CA ASP A 80 0.62 20.12 20.31
C ASP A 80 -0.52 19.61 19.38
N PRO A 81 -1.78 19.62 19.84
CA PRO A 81 -2.95 19.21 19.05
C PRO A 81 -3.11 19.96 17.71
N GLY A 82 -2.67 21.21 17.63
CA GLY A 82 -2.69 22.00 16.41
C GLY A 82 -1.71 21.46 15.36
N ASN A 83 -0.51 21.06 15.78
CA ASN A 83 0.46 20.42 14.91
C ASN A 83 -0.01 19.04 14.43
N ILE A 84 -0.54 18.21 15.34
CA ILE A 84 -1.14 16.91 15.01
C ILE A 84 -2.21 17.06 13.93
N SER A 85 -3.15 18.00 14.12
CA SER A 85 -4.23 18.25 13.16
C SER A 85 -3.71 18.69 11.79
N LYS A 86 -2.66 19.51 11.74
CA LYS A 86 -2.03 19.94 10.48
C LYS A 86 -1.39 18.77 9.74
N ILE A 87 -0.69 17.89 10.46
CA ILE A 87 -0.05 16.70 9.88
C ILE A 87 -1.09 15.70 9.39
N LEU A 88 -2.09 15.35 10.21
CA LEU A 88 -3.13 14.38 9.84
C LEU A 88 -4.08 14.87 8.73
N LYS A 89 -4.03 16.17 8.40
CA LYS A 89 -4.72 16.78 7.25
C LYS A 89 -3.78 17.02 6.05
N GLY A 90 -2.52 16.57 6.12
CA GLY A 90 -1.53 16.74 5.05
C GLY A 90 -1.07 18.19 4.82
N LYS A 91 -1.39 19.12 5.74
CA LYS A 91 -0.95 20.53 5.66
C LYS A 91 0.51 20.72 6.09
N ARG A 92 1.09 19.72 6.75
CA ARG A 92 2.50 19.68 7.14
C ARG A 92 3.02 18.25 6.96
N SER A 93 4.22 18.11 6.40
CA SER A 93 4.89 16.82 6.28
C SER A 93 5.42 16.33 7.62
N LEU A 94 5.53 15.01 7.78
CA LEU A 94 6.26 14.39 8.88
C LEU A 94 7.75 14.75 8.82
N THR A 95 8.36 14.98 9.97
CA THR A 95 9.83 15.06 10.08
C THR A 95 10.41 13.66 10.24
N VAL A 96 11.72 13.52 10.04
CA VAL A 96 12.41 12.23 10.22
C VAL A 96 12.27 11.71 11.66
N ASP A 97 12.33 12.60 12.65
CA ASP A 97 12.18 12.19 14.06
C ASP A 97 10.75 11.75 14.36
N MET A 98 9.73 12.41 13.78
CA MET A 98 8.34 11.95 13.88
C MET A 98 8.17 10.58 13.24
N ILE A 99 8.78 10.33 12.08
CA ILE A 99 8.71 9.03 11.40
C ILE A 99 9.27 7.92 12.29
N ARG A 100 10.44 8.13 12.91
CA ARG A 100 11.04 7.15 13.83
C ARG A 100 10.14 6.90 15.04
N GLY A 101 9.68 7.96 15.70
CA GLY A 101 8.82 7.86 16.86
C GLY A 101 7.48 7.19 16.58
N LEU A 102 6.87 7.45 15.42
CA LEU A 102 5.64 6.78 14.98
C LEU A 102 5.89 5.31 14.64
N SER A 103 7.03 4.99 14.03
CA SER A 103 7.41 3.61 13.73
C SER A 103 7.48 2.78 15.01
N GLU A 104 8.15 3.31 16.04
CA GLU A 104 8.26 2.67 17.36
C GLU A 104 6.91 2.57 18.08
N MET A 105 6.15 3.67 18.14
CA MET A 105 4.89 3.73 18.89
C MET A 105 3.75 2.93 18.25
N LEU A 106 3.67 2.95 16.91
CA LEU A 106 2.57 2.32 16.17
C LEU A 106 2.96 0.96 15.59
N GLY A 107 4.25 0.58 15.63
CA GLY A 107 4.75 -0.64 15.00
C GLY A 107 4.63 -0.62 13.48
N LEU A 108 4.70 0.57 12.87
CA LEU A 108 4.64 0.74 11.41
C LEU A 108 6.06 0.72 10.83
N PRO A 109 6.32 -0.01 9.73
CA PRO A 109 7.60 0.09 9.03
C PRO A 109 7.87 1.53 8.58
N VAL A 110 9.13 1.96 8.65
CA VAL A 110 9.54 3.33 8.29
C VAL A 110 9.20 3.63 6.83
N GLU A 111 9.28 2.64 5.96
CA GLU A 111 8.99 2.72 4.53
C GLU A 111 7.54 3.14 4.28
N VAL A 112 6.60 2.72 5.13
CA VAL A 112 5.19 3.11 5.07
C VAL A 112 5.01 4.59 5.43
N LEU A 113 5.81 5.10 6.37
CA LEU A 113 5.69 6.45 6.91
C LEU A 113 6.43 7.51 6.07
N VAL A 114 7.44 7.12 5.30
CA VAL A 114 8.18 8.01 4.40
C VAL A 114 7.31 8.43 3.21
N GLY A 115 6.47 7.53 2.70
CA GLY A 115 5.63 7.77 1.53
C GLY A 115 6.41 8.09 0.24
N LYS A 116 5.71 8.38 -0.86
CA LYS A 116 6.36 8.87 -2.08
C LYS A 116 6.65 10.36 -1.96
N ARG A 117 7.90 10.76 -2.23
CA ARG A 117 8.32 12.17 -2.32
C ARG A 117 7.41 12.85 -3.36
N LYS A 118 6.58 13.82 -2.95
CA LYS A 118 5.89 14.70 -3.92
C LYS A 118 6.98 15.48 -4.65
N SER A 119 7.36 15.04 -5.84
CA SER A 119 8.18 15.85 -6.74
C SER A 119 7.41 17.15 -6.98
N LYS A 120 7.99 18.29 -6.61
CA LYS A 120 7.57 19.55 -7.22
C LYS A 120 7.90 19.39 -8.70
N LEU A 121 6.88 19.13 -9.52
CA LEU A 121 6.96 19.45 -10.93
C LEU A 121 7.25 20.96 -10.97
N VAL A 122 8.47 21.29 -11.39
CA VAL A 122 8.91 22.65 -11.71
C VAL A 122 8.22 23.08 -12.99
#